data_AF-A0A0J7JTE1-F1
#
_entry.id   AF-A0A0J7JTE1-F1
#
_cell.length_a   1.000
_cell.length_b   1.000
_cell.length_c   1.000
_cell.angle_alpha   90.00
_cell.angle_beta   90.00
_cell.angle_gamma   90.00
#
_symmetry.space_group_name_H-M   'P 1'
#
loop_
_entity.id
_entity.type
_entity.pdbx_description
1 polymer ?
#
loop_
_entity_poly.entity_id
_entity_poly.type
_entity_poly.pdbx_seq_one_letter_code
_entity_poly.pdbx_strand_id
1 'polypeptide(L)' 'MTTLLAEVEACLNSRPLRALTDDPEDLDALTPGHFLVGAPLNAIPEPSLLEVPANRLSRWRLLQQMRDHLWQRW' A
#
# COMPACT_ATOMS: atom_id res chain seq x y z
N MET A 1 -7.86 -17.67 2.20
CA MET A 1 -6.61 -16.94 1.89
C MET A 1 -6.88 -15.78 0.91
N THR A 2 -7.97 -15.03 1.10
CA THR A 2 -8.39 -13.96 0.17
C THR A 2 -7.87 -12.59 0.58
N THR A 3 -7.70 -12.33 1.89
CA THR A 3 -7.34 -11.02 2.43
C THR A 3 -5.93 -10.57 2.05
N LEU A 4 -4.92 -11.43 2.20
CA LEU A 4 -3.53 -11.07 1.88
C LEU A 4 -3.35 -10.75 0.39
N LEU A 5 -3.94 -11.57 -0.49
CA LEU A 5 -3.85 -11.34 -1.93
C LEU A 5 -4.49 -10.00 -2.33
N ALA A 6 -5.62 -9.66 -1.74
CA ALA A 6 -6.26 -8.36 -1.94
C ALA A 6 -5.37 -7.21 -1.45
N GLU A 7 -4.69 -7.35 -0.31
CA GLU A 7 -3.73 -6.34 0.17
C GLU A 7 -2.52 -6.21 -0.77
N VAL A 8 -2.02 -7.32 -1.32
CA VAL A 8 -0.94 -7.29 -2.33
C VAL A 8 -1.39 -6.53 -3.57
N GLU A 9 -2.57 -6.85 -4.10
CA GLU A 9 -3.15 -6.15 -5.26
C GLU A 9 -3.31 -4.65 -4.99
N ALA A 10 -3.86 -4.29 -3.82
CA ALA A 10 -4.00 -2.89 -3.42
C ALA A 10 -2.64 -2.18 -3.34
N CYS A 11 -1.61 -2.82 -2.78
CA CYS A 11 -0.24 -2.27 -2.75
C CYS A 11 0.29 -2.00 -4.15
N LEU A 12 0.10 -2.93 -5.11
CA LEU A 12 0.56 -2.76 -6.49
C LEU A 12 -0.20 -1.64 -7.21
N ASN A 13 -1.52 -1.58 -7.01
CA ASN A 13 -2.37 -0.60 -7.68
C ASN A 13 -2.23 0.82 -7.10
N SER A 14 -1.70 0.95 -5.89
CA SER A 14 -1.44 2.26 -5.25
C SER A 14 -0.06 2.83 -5.59
N ARG A 15 0.74 2.16 -6.43
CA ARG A 15 2.10 2.60 -6.73
C ARG A 15 2.14 3.86 -7.61
N PRO A 16 2.91 4.89 -7.22
CA PRO A 16 3.20 6.03 -8.08
C PRO A 16 3.90 5.60 -9.38
N LEU A 17 3.35 5.99 -10.52
CA LEU A 17 3.97 5.85 -11.84
C LEU A 17 4.71 7.13 -12.24
N ARG A 18 4.05 8.28 -12.08
CA ARG A 18 4.58 9.61 -12.34
C ARG A 18 3.78 10.65 -11.55
N ALA A 19 4.34 11.84 -11.34
CA ALA A 19 3.58 13.00 -10.89
C ALA A 19 2.33 13.20 -11.78
N LEU A 20 1.20 13.54 -11.16
CA LEU A 20 -0.05 13.74 -11.88
C LEU A 20 -0.06 15.08 -12.63
N THR A 21 0.64 16.08 -12.09
CA THR A 21 0.79 17.41 -12.67
C THR A 21 2.26 17.83 -12.70
N ASP A 22 2.55 18.94 -13.37
CA ASP A 22 3.89 19.56 -13.37
C ASP A 22 4.06 20.62 -12.26
N ASP A 23 3.06 20.79 -11.37
CA ASP A 23 3.13 21.69 -10.24
C ASP A 23 4.01 21.08 -9.13
N PRO A 24 5.13 21.71 -8.73
CA PRO A 24 6.00 21.17 -7.69
C PRO A 24 5.35 21.10 -6.30
N GLU A 25 4.27 21.85 -6.06
CA GLU A 25 3.53 21.84 -4.79
C GLU A 25 2.45 20.74 -4.76
N ASP A 26 2.15 20.12 -5.91
CA ASP A 26 1.21 19.01 -6.00
C ASP A 26 1.93 17.67 -5.78
N LEU A 27 1.55 16.99 -4.69
CA LEU A 27 2.15 15.72 -4.28
C LEU A 27 1.39 14.51 -4.81
N ASP A 28 0.32 14.72 -5.60
CA ASP A 28 -0.45 13.63 -6.18
C ASP A 28 0.32 12.94 -7.31
N ALA A 29 0.25 11.61 -7.29
CA ALA A 29 0.85 10.77 -8.31
C ALA A 29 -0.21 10.03 -9.10
N LEU A 30 0.01 9.92 -10.40
CA LEU A 30 -0.70 8.96 -11.24
C LEU A 30 -0.32 7.55 -10.81
N THR A 31 -1.32 6.72 -10.49
CA THR A 31 -1.14 5.33 -10.05
C THR A 31 -1.95 4.39 -10.95
N PRO A 32 -1.66 3.07 -11.00
CA PRO A 32 -2.51 2.12 -11.72
C PRO A 32 -3.98 2.16 -11.28
N GLY A 33 -4.24 2.43 -9.99
CA GLY A 33 -5.59 2.61 -9.45
C GLY A 33 -6.42 3.66 -10.18
N HIS A 34 -5.80 4.74 -10.67
CA HIS A 34 -6.49 5.75 -11.47
C HIS A 34 -7.09 5.17 -12.76
N PHE A 35 -6.44 4.19 -13.39
CA PHE A 35 -6.97 3.53 -14.58
C PHE A 35 -8.04 2.49 -14.26
N LEU A 36 -7.97 1.88 -13.07
CA LEU A 36 -8.89 0.82 -12.66
C LEU A 36 -10.23 1.38 -12.14
N VAL A 37 -10.18 2.44 -11.33
CA VAL A 37 -11.36 2.98 -10.64
C VAL A 37 -11.58 4.49 -10.85
N GLY A 38 -10.69 5.17 -11.58
CA GLY A 38 -10.79 6.60 -11.87
C GLY A 38 -10.22 7.52 -10.77
N ALA A 39 -9.60 6.97 -9.73
CA ALA A 39 -9.11 7.71 -8.57
C ALA A 39 -7.94 6.96 -7.88
N PRO A 40 -7.13 7.64 -7.05
CA PRO A 40 -6.11 6.96 -6.25
C PRO A 40 -6.75 6.03 -5.22
N LEU A 41 -6.09 4.89 -4.97
CA LEU A 41 -6.45 4.00 -3.88
C LEU A 41 -5.79 4.50 -2.59
N ASN A 42 -6.57 5.17 -1.75
CA ASN A 42 -6.10 5.73 -0.48
C ASN A 42 -6.49 4.83 0.70
N ALA A 43 -5.56 4.67 1.64
CA ALA A 43 -5.80 3.97 2.90
C ALA A 43 -5.35 4.85 4.07
N ILE A 44 -5.97 4.65 5.25
CA ILE A 44 -5.53 5.32 6.48
C ILE A 44 -4.14 4.79 6.83
N PRO A 45 -3.14 5.66 7.08
CA PRO A 45 -1.82 5.21 7.51
C PRO A 45 -1.90 4.42 8.81
N GLU A 46 -1.35 3.22 8.80
CA GLU A 46 -1.21 2.37 9.98
C GLU A 46 0.24 2.38 10.47
N PRO A 47 0.49 2.20 11.78
CA PRO A 47 1.85 2.08 12.29
C PRO A 47 2.53 0.84 11.71
N SER A 48 3.77 1.01 11.25
CA SER A 48 4.56 -0.09 10.69
C SER A 48 4.81 -1.19 11.72
N LEU A 49 4.66 -2.44 11.29
CA LEU A 49 4.92 -3.62 12.12
C LEU A 49 6.22 -4.34 11.73
N LEU A 50 7.04 -3.78 10.84
CA LEU A 50 8.24 -4.42 10.29
C LEU A 50 9.23 -4.89 11.37
N GLU A 51 9.33 -4.16 12.49
CA GLU A 51 10.25 -4.47 13.58
C GLU A 51 9.64 -5.35 14.69
N VAL A 52 8.35 -5.66 14.62
CA VAL A 52 7.67 -6.45 15.65
C VAL A 52 7.88 -7.94 15.40
N PRO A 53 8.43 -8.71 16.35
CA PRO A 53 8.59 -10.15 16.17
C PRO A 53 7.26 -10.85 15.90
N ALA A 54 7.21 -11.73 14.89
CA ALA A 54 5.98 -12.40 14.45
C ALA A 54 5.27 -13.21 15.55
N ASN A 55 6.01 -13.74 16.52
CA ASN A 55 5.46 -14.45 17.68
C ASN A 55 4.69 -13.55 18.66
N ARG A 56 4.75 -12.22 18.49
CA ARG A 56 3.99 -11.23 19.28
C ARG A 56 2.81 -10.66 18.50
N LEU A 57 2.54 -11.15 17.30
CA LEU A 57 1.49 -10.64 16.43
C LEU A 57 0.24 -11.53 16.47
N SER A 58 -0.93 -10.89 16.49
CA SER A 58 -2.16 -11.58 16.14
C SER A 58 -2.15 -11.92 14.65
N ARG A 59 -3.02 -12.85 14.22
CA ARG A 59 -3.15 -13.20 12.80
C ARG A 59 -3.39 -11.97 11.90
N TRP A 60 -4.22 -11.03 12.35
CA TRP A 60 -4.48 -9.78 11.62
C TRP A 60 -3.22 -8.92 11.46
N ARG A 61 -2.49 -8.71 12.57
CA ARG A 61 -1.24 -7.94 12.55
C ARG A 61 -0.13 -8.61 11.75
N LEU A 62 -0.12 -9.94 11.69
CA LEU A 62 0.80 -10.68 10.84
C LEU A 62 0.53 -10.39 9.36
N LEU A 63 -0.74 -10.33 8.93
CA LEU A 63 -1.08 -9.95 7.56
C LEU A 63 -0.65 -8.51 7.25
N GLN A 64 -0.92 -7.57 8.16
CA GLN A 64 -0.45 -6.19 8.05
C GLN A 64 1.07 -6.11 7.92
N GLN A 65 1.83 -6.86 8.73
CA GLN A 65 3.29 -6.93 8.61
C GLN A 65 3.74 -7.48 7.25
N MET A 66 3.07 -8.51 6.71
CA MET A 66 3.36 -9.03 5.38
C MET A 66 3.11 -8.01 4.27
N ARG A 67 1.99 -7.26 4.37
CA ARG A 67 1.70 -6.12 3.49
C ARG A 67 2.78 -5.04 3.61
N ASP A 68 3.18 -4.67 4.82
CA ASP A 68 4.23 -3.66 5.05
C ASP A 68 5.56 -4.09 4.42
N HIS A 69 5.92 -5.38 4.51
CA HIS A 69 7.10 -5.92 3.83
C HIS A 69 7.02 -5.81 2.30
N LEU A 70 5.84 -6.08 1.72
CA LEU A 70 5.61 -5.88 0.29
C LEU A 70 5.67 -4.41 -0.09
N TRP A 71 5.11 -3.53 0.74
CA TRP A 71 5.17 -2.09 0.53
C TRP A 71 6.61 -1.56 0.56
N GLN A 72 7.46 -2.03 1.47
CA GLN A 72 8.84 -1.57 1.56
C GLN A 72 9.73 -2.07 0.41
N ARG A 73 9.49 -3.29 -0.09
CA ARG A 73 10.38 -3.95 -1.06
C ARG A 73 10.13 -3.52 -2.51
N TRP A 74 8.91 -3.05 -2.78
CA TRP A 74 8.47 -2.54 -4.07
C TRP A 74 8.25 -1.04 -4.01
#